data_AF-A0A072PQE0-F1
#
_entry.id   AF-A0A072PQE0-F1
#
_cell.length_a   1.000
_cell.length_b   1.000
_cell.length_c   1.000
_cell.angle_alpha   90.00
_cell.angle_beta   90.00
_cell.angle_gamma   90.00
#
_symmetry.space_group_name_H-M   'P 1'
#
loop_
_entity.id
_entity.type
_entity.pdbx_description
1 polymer ?
#
loop_
_entity_poly.entity_id
_entity_poly.type
_entity_poly.pdbx_seq_one_letter_code
_entity_poly.pdbx_strand_id
1 'polypeptide(L)'
;MRAIPQTACSDNDSLDNIKRIVHYNGSTTTPTTTGYSYIDTCTDEVVANLVPVISKTVNTSLWDNNELFTLGRGSDNLFRWYINGRLMDVEWESPTLLQVYNNNTNFMSSSGVIELRTPMNGHTLFSKPRCLLTPPIHLDGHDFFVLAHGTGTYDADPTTLNPNPPTTDTAMLPASSLAILAPGLCTATLDGILQKDLPFSPWNGTTKFET
;
A
#
# COMPACT_ATOMS: atom_id res chain seq x y z
N MET A 1 -7.17 -23.33 14.11
CA MET A 1 -6.70 -22.22 13.25
C MET A 1 -5.23 -21.95 13.55
N ARG A 2 -4.45 -21.65 12.51
CA ARG A 2 -3.00 -21.42 12.57
C ARG A 2 -2.71 -20.10 11.87
N ALA A 3 -1.89 -19.24 12.44
CA ALA A 3 -1.30 -18.08 11.76
C ALA A 3 0.21 -18.30 11.81
N ILE A 4 0.82 -18.60 10.67
CA ILE A 4 2.21 -19.08 10.62
C ILE A 4 3.07 -17.97 10.05
N PRO A 5 4.01 -17.40 10.84
CA PRO A 5 4.98 -16.44 10.32
C PRO A 5 5.79 -17.07 9.18
N GLN A 6 5.94 -16.34 8.06
CA GLN A 6 6.76 -16.79 6.94
C GLN A 6 8.24 -16.51 7.26
N THR A 7 9.07 -17.53 7.42
CA THR A 7 10.47 -17.34 7.85
C THR A 7 11.32 -16.69 6.75
N ALA A 8 10.83 -16.70 5.50
CA ALA A 8 11.44 -15.99 4.39
C ALA A 8 11.54 -14.45 4.58
N CYS A 9 10.69 -13.83 5.42
CA CYS A 9 10.72 -12.38 5.68
C CYS A 9 10.34 -11.98 7.11
N SER A 10 10.21 -12.92 8.04
CA SER A 10 9.93 -12.65 9.44
C SER A 10 10.79 -13.52 10.35
N ASP A 11 11.12 -12.98 11.52
CA ASP A 11 11.84 -13.69 12.57
C ASP A 11 10.94 -13.75 13.82
N ASN A 12 10.63 -14.96 14.28
CA ASN A 12 9.71 -15.18 15.39
C ASN A 12 10.03 -16.47 16.13
N ASP A 13 10.37 -16.37 17.41
CA ASP A 13 10.76 -17.52 18.25
C ASP A 13 9.64 -18.55 18.49
N SER A 14 8.39 -18.22 18.14
CA SER A 14 7.19 -19.03 18.41
C SER A 14 6.44 -19.41 17.13
N LEU A 15 7.16 -19.69 16.03
CA LEU A 15 6.62 -20.05 14.71
C LEU A 15 5.41 -21.00 14.78
N ASP A 16 5.55 -22.09 15.54
CA ASP A 16 4.55 -23.15 15.64
C ASP A 16 3.53 -22.95 16.77
N ASN A 17 3.59 -21.86 17.54
CA ASN A 17 2.73 -21.66 18.71
C ASN A 17 1.75 -20.48 18.60
N ILE A 18 1.60 -19.90 17.41
CA ILE A 18 0.59 -18.89 17.12
C ILE A 18 -0.67 -19.59 16.58
N LYS A 19 -1.47 -20.10 17.53
CA LYS A 19 -2.66 -20.92 17.23
C LYS A 19 -3.92 -20.40 17.92
N ARG A 20 -5.06 -20.72 17.31
CA ARG A 20 -6.40 -20.57 17.91
C ARG A 20 -7.18 -21.86 17.77
N ILE A 21 -8.05 -22.14 18.74
CA ILE A 21 -8.94 -23.29 18.67
C ILE A 21 -10.24 -22.88 17.95
N VAL A 22 -10.66 -23.70 17.00
CA VAL A 22 -11.98 -23.59 16.36
C VAL A 22 -12.79 -24.78 16.87
N HIS A 23 -13.87 -24.50 17.60
CA HIS A 23 -14.75 -25.51 18.15
C HIS A 23 -16.04 -25.59 17.34
N TYR A 24 -16.51 -26.82 17.12
CA TYR A 24 -17.85 -27.09 16.60
C TYR A 24 -18.70 -27.68 17.73
N ASN A 25 -19.91 -27.15 17.92
CA ASN A 25 -20.87 -27.59 18.93
C ASN A 25 -20.27 -27.62 20.35
N GLY A 26 -20.44 -28.74 21.07
CA GLY A 26 -19.96 -28.93 22.44
C GLY A 26 -18.55 -29.52 22.55
N SER A 27 -17.76 -29.54 21.47
CA SER A 27 -16.35 -29.96 21.57
C SER A 27 -15.58 -28.93 22.39
N THR A 28 -14.88 -29.37 23.44
CA THR A 28 -14.08 -28.51 24.35
C THR A 28 -12.62 -28.92 24.45
N THR A 29 -12.21 -29.97 23.73
CA THR A 29 -10.85 -30.50 23.79
C THR A 29 -9.90 -29.71 22.90
N THR A 30 -8.60 -29.76 23.24
CA THR A 30 -7.54 -29.19 22.38
C THR A 30 -7.46 -29.97 21.06
N PRO A 31 -7.44 -29.29 19.89
CA PRO A 31 -7.35 -29.97 18.61
C PRO A 31 -6.04 -30.74 18.44
N THR A 32 -6.15 -31.96 17.88
CA THR A 32 -5.01 -32.80 17.47
C THR A 32 -4.81 -32.77 15.94
N THR A 33 -5.35 -31.75 15.26
CA THR A 33 -5.33 -31.65 13.79
C THR A 33 -3.96 -31.27 13.23
N THR A 34 -3.62 -31.81 12.07
CA THR A 34 -2.40 -31.47 11.31
C THR A 34 -2.61 -30.23 10.46
N GLY A 35 -1.57 -29.40 10.30
CA GLY A 35 -1.60 -28.26 9.37
C GLY A 35 -1.48 -28.71 7.91
N TYR A 36 -1.94 -27.88 6.98
CA TYR A 36 -1.69 -28.09 5.55
C TYR A 36 -0.24 -27.80 5.20
N SER A 37 0.26 -28.44 4.14
CA SER A 37 1.52 -28.06 3.51
C SER A 37 1.37 -26.69 2.85
N TYR A 38 2.40 -25.87 2.97
CA TYR A 38 2.50 -24.56 2.32
C TYR A 38 3.93 -24.32 1.85
N ILE A 39 4.13 -23.33 1.00
CA ILE A 39 5.44 -22.86 0.58
C ILE A 39 5.76 -21.62 1.43
N ASP A 40 6.92 -21.61 2.08
CA ASP A 40 7.35 -20.48 2.89
C ASP A 40 7.88 -19.34 2.01
N THR A 41 7.00 -18.42 1.65
CA THR A 41 7.31 -17.26 0.80
C THR A 41 6.57 -16.02 1.27
N CYS A 42 7.13 -14.85 0.99
CA CYS A 42 6.54 -13.57 1.32
C CYS A 42 5.90 -12.93 0.09
N THR A 43 4.84 -13.57 -0.37
CA THR A 43 4.12 -13.23 -1.59
C THR A 43 2.64 -13.15 -1.32
N ASP A 44 1.95 -12.25 -2.03
CA ASP A 44 0.50 -12.27 -2.09
C ASP A 44 -0.03 -13.54 -2.78
N GLU A 45 -1.35 -13.74 -2.66
CA GLU A 45 -2.08 -14.69 -3.47
C GLU A 45 -1.82 -14.49 -4.97
N VAL A 46 -1.92 -15.59 -5.73
CA VAL A 46 -1.72 -15.53 -7.18
C VAL A 46 -2.76 -14.60 -7.79
N VAL A 47 -2.30 -13.56 -8.52
CA VAL A 47 -3.14 -12.51 -9.11
C VAL A 47 -4.32 -13.05 -9.93
N ALA A 48 -4.13 -14.19 -10.62
CA ALA A 48 -5.20 -14.84 -11.39
C ALA A 48 -6.38 -15.35 -10.53
N ASN A 49 -6.17 -15.57 -9.23
CA ASN A 49 -7.21 -15.97 -8.28
C ASN A 49 -7.97 -14.76 -7.70
N LEU A 50 -7.43 -13.56 -7.85
CA LEU A 50 -7.96 -12.33 -7.26
C LEU A 50 -8.80 -11.55 -8.29
N VAL A 51 -9.93 -12.12 -8.70
CA VAL A 51 -10.82 -11.49 -9.67
C VAL A 51 -11.80 -10.55 -8.96
N PRO A 52 -11.78 -9.23 -9.23
CA PRO A 52 -12.74 -8.31 -8.63
C PRO A 52 -14.17 -8.67 -9.04
N VAL A 53 -15.09 -8.63 -8.07
CA VAL A 53 -16.54 -8.78 -8.34
C VAL A 53 -17.03 -7.67 -9.29
N ILE A 54 -16.54 -6.45 -9.09
CA ILE A 54 -16.78 -5.31 -9.98
C ILE A 54 -15.57 -5.15 -10.88
N SER A 55 -15.69 -5.60 -12.12
CA SER A 55 -14.63 -5.46 -13.12
C SER A 55 -14.43 -3.99 -13.51
N LYS A 56 -13.18 -3.56 -13.58
CA LYS A 56 -12.78 -2.24 -14.06
C LYS A 56 -11.68 -2.41 -15.09
N THR A 57 -11.90 -1.86 -16.29
CA THR A 57 -10.87 -1.78 -17.31
C THR A 57 -9.99 -0.58 -17.05
N VAL A 58 -8.69 -0.80 -17.07
CA VAL A 58 -7.69 0.23 -16.85
C VAL A 58 -7.11 0.68 -18.18
N ASN A 59 -7.18 1.98 -18.48
CA ASN A 59 -6.45 2.57 -19.60
C ASN A 59 -5.04 2.94 -19.11
N THR A 60 -4.02 2.42 -19.79
CA THR A 60 -2.61 2.57 -19.42
C THR A 60 -2.01 3.80 -20.10
N SER A 61 -2.54 4.98 -19.81
CA SER A 61 -1.78 6.22 -20.03
C SER A 61 -0.66 6.26 -19.00
N LEU A 62 0.52 5.77 -19.41
CA LEU A 62 1.68 5.59 -18.56
C LEU A 62 2.26 6.94 -18.13
N TRP A 63 2.13 7.26 -16.86
CA TRP A 63 3.07 8.14 -16.17
C TRP A 63 4.17 7.25 -15.60
N ASP A 64 5.40 7.36 -16.10
CA ASP A 64 6.53 6.54 -15.64
C ASP A 64 7.33 7.29 -14.58
N ASN A 65 7.07 6.98 -13.31
CA ASN A 65 8.00 7.27 -12.23
C ASN A 65 8.43 5.94 -11.60
N ASN A 66 9.68 5.57 -11.86
CA ASN A 66 10.34 4.45 -11.20
C ASN A 66 10.81 4.87 -9.81
N GLU A 67 10.12 4.37 -8.79
CA GLU A 67 10.50 4.52 -7.39
C GLU A 67 11.34 3.31 -6.94
N LEU A 68 12.62 3.57 -6.68
CA LEU A 68 13.55 2.53 -6.27
C LEU A 68 13.57 2.39 -4.74
N PHE A 69 13.14 1.25 -4.23
CA PHE A 69 13.15 0.92 -2.80
C PHE A 69 14.50 0.31 -2.42
N THR A 70 15.16 0.88 -1.42
CA THR A 70 16.46 0.38 -0.95
C THR A 70 16.55 0.41 0.57
N LEU A 71 17.25 -0.59 1.13
CA LEU A 71 17.70 -0.59 2.51
C LEU A 71 19.16 -0.12 2.53
N GLY A 72 19.44 0.94 3.28
CA GLY A 72 20.78 1.51 3.42
C GLY A 72 21.10 1.85 4.88
N ARG A 73 22.30 2.38 5.11
CA ARG A 73 22.67 2.96 6.41
C ARG A 73 22.87 4.46 6.29
N GLY A 74 22.38 5.19 7.28
CA GLY A 74 22.63 6.62 7.44
C GLY A 74 24.06 6.91 7.90
N SER A 75 24.39 8.20 8.00
CA SER A 75 25.67 8.67 8.56
C SER A 75 25.87 8.29 10.04
N ASP A 76 24.76 8.05 10.74
CA ASP A 76 24.69 7.52 12.10
C ASP A 76 24.80 5.98 12.18
N ASN A 77 25.05 5.32 11.04
CA ASN A 77 25.15 3.86 10.90
C ASN A 77 23.85 3.11 11.28
N LEU A 78 22.71 3.80 11.33
CA LEU A 78 21.39 3.17 11.50
C LEU A 78 20.84 2.69 10.15
N PHE A 79 20.18 1.53 10.15
CA PHE A 79 19.48 1.03 8.97
C PHE A 79 18.24 1.87 8.69
N ARG A 80 18.05 2.25 7.42
CA ARG A 80 16.96 3.09 6.96
C ARG A 80 16.46 2.64 5.59
N TRP A 81 15.16 2.78 5.37
CA TRP A 81 14.54 2.57 4.07
C TRP A 81 14.54 3.87 3.27
N TYR A 82 14.85 3.75 1.98
CA TYR A 82 14.87 4.87 1.04
C TYR A 82 14.00 4.55 -0.16
N ILE A 83 13.30 5.57 -0.63
CA ILE A 83 12.54 5.53 -1.89
C ILE A 83 13.22 6.54 -2.83
N ASN A 84 13.74 6.04 -3.95
CA ASN A 84 14.49 6.80 -4.93
C ASN A 84 15.63 7.64 -4.31
N GLY A 85 16.38 7.01 -3.40
CA GLY A 85 17.50 7.63 -2.67
C GLY A 85 17.10 8.62 -1.57
N ARG A 86 15.80 8.82 -1.33
CA ARG A 86 15.29 9.74 -0.30
C ARG A 86 14.85 8.96 0.92
N LEU A 87 15.32 9.42 2.07
CA LEU A 87 14.77 9.04 3.36
C LEU A 87 13.55 9.93 3.63
N MET A 88 12.43 9.33 4.01
CA MET A 88 11.29 10.10 4.49
C MET A 88 11.62 10.71 5.85
N ASP A 89 11.56 12.03 5.92
CA ASP A 89 11.75 12.82 7.15
C ASP A 89 10.79 14.02 7.08
N VAL A 90 9.78 14.00 7.95
CA VAL A 90 8.60 14.89 7.90
C VAL A 90 8.48 15.70 9.18
N GLU A 91 8.02 16.94 9.04
CA GLU A 91 7.87 17.89 10.15
C GLU A 91 6.52 17.70 10.84
N TRP A 92 6.50 17.25 12.09
CA TRP A 92 5.26 16.98 12.83
C TRP A 92 4.50 18.26 13.17
N GLU A 93 5.21 19.35 13.47
CA GLU A 93 4.65 20.67 13.75
C GLU A 93 4.24 21.43 12.48
N SER A 94 4.62 20.92 11.30
CA SER A 94 4.28 21.50 10.00
C SER A 94 3.84 20.41 9.01
N PRO A 95 2.71 19.73 9.27
CA PRO A 95 2.25 18.67 8.38
C PRO A 95 1.93 19.20 6.99
N THR A 96 2.03 18.36 5.96
CA THR A 96 1.84 18.75 4.55
C THR A 96 0.54 19.53 4.31
N LEU A 97 -0.56 19.13 4.95
CA LEU A 97 -1.84 19.83 4.84
C LEU A 97 -1.77 21.27 5.38
N LEU A 98 -1.06 21.50 6.48
CA LEU A 98 -0.87 22.84 7.03
C LEU A 98 0.04 23.69 6.14
N GLN A 99 1.07 23.08 5.53
CA GLN A 99 1.93 23.77 4.55
C GLN A 99 1.09 24.23 3.35
N VAL A 100 0.27 23.35 2.77
CA VAL A 100 -0.64 23.69 1.66
C VAL A 100 -1.66 24.76 2.07
N TYR A 101 -2.28 24.64 3.26
CA TYR A 101 -3.22 25.63 3.78
C TYR A 101 -2.60 27.04 3.87
N ASN A 102 -1.33 27.11 4.28
CA ASN A 102 -0.56 28.36 4.33
C ASN A 102 0.04 28.76 2.97
N ASN A 103 -0.38 28.13 1.88
CA ASN A 103 0.12 28.35 0.52
C ASN A 103 1.65 28.15 0.38
N ASN A 104 2.22 27.28 1.22
CA ASN A 104 3.59 26.81 1.11
C ASN A 104 3.63 25.48 0.36
N THR A 105 4.03 25.52 -0.91
CA THR A 105 4.19 24.35 -1.78
C THR A 105 5.65 23.98 -2.05
N ASN A 106 6.59 24.62 -1.33
CA ASN A 106 8.02 24.32 -1.41
C ASN A 106 8.37 23.20 -0.42
N PHE A 107 7.99 21.98 -0.75
CA PHE A 107 8.26 20.82 0.10
C PHE A 107 9.73 20.42 0.07
N MET A 108 10.24 19.97 1.22
CA MET A 108 11.59 19.42 1.30
C MET A 108 11.68 18.12 0.49
N SER A 109 12.86 17.81 -0.04
CA SER A 109 13.07 16.54 -0.76
C SER A 109 12.81 15.33 0.13
N SER A 110 13.07 15.44 1.43
CA SER A 110 12.82 14.42 2.45
C SER A 110 11.33 14.20 2.75
N SER A 111 10.44 15.13 2.37
CA SER A 111 9.00 14.93 2.48
C SER A 111 8.46 13.91 1.49
N GLY A 112 9.27 13.48 0.51
CA GLY A 112 8.89 12.39 -0.42
C GLY A 112 7.69 12.71 -1.30
N VAL A 113 7.39 13.98 -1.54
CA VAL A 113 6.20 14.40 -2.30
C VAL A 113 6.32 13.97 -3.76
N ILE A 114 5.39 13.10 -4.19
CA ILE A 114 5.11 12.81 -5.59
C ILE A 114 3.88 13.62 -5.96
N GLU A 115 4.06 14.63 -6.79
CA GLU A 115 2.98 15.55 -7.13
C GLU A 115 2.22 15.09 -8.38
N LEU A 116 0.91 14.93 -8.22
CA LEU A 116 0.00 14.52 -9.28
C LEU A 116 -0.84 15.73 -9.70
N ARG A 117 -0.36 16.49 -10.70
CA ARG A 117 -0.95 17.77 -11.12
C ARG A 117 -2.09 17.64 -12.12
N THR A 118 -2.27 16.47 -12.72
CA THR A 118 -3.28 16.24 -13.76
C THR A 118 -4.47 15.48 -13.19
N PRO A 119 -5.65 16.13 -13.05
CA PRO A 119 -6.88 15.39 -12.86
C PRO A 119 -7.13 14.57 -14.14
N MET A 120 -7.32 13.27 -13.96
CA MET A 120 -7.63 12.27 -15.00
C MET A 120 -6.45 11.87 -15.90
N ASN A 121 -5.91 10.67 -15.61
CA ASN A 121 -5.50 9.64 -16.58
C ASN A 121 -4.87 8.40 -15.92
N GLY A 122 -5.04 8.24 -14.60
CA GLY A 122 -4.37 7.17 -13.85
C GLY A 122 -2.87 7.46 -13.73
N HIS A 123 -2.30 7.12 -12.58
CA HIS A 123 -0.86 7.26 -12.36
C HIS A 123 -0.28 5.88 -12.11
N THR A 124 0.64 5.47 -12.98
CA THR A 124 1.34 4.21 -12.82
C THR A 124 2.56 4.47 -11.94
N LEU A 125 2.65 3.76 -10.82
CA LEU A 125 3.84 3.77 -9.99
C LEU A 125 4.56 2.45 -10.21
N PHE A 126 5.82 2.54 -10.63
CA PHE A 126 6.69 1.40 -10.70
C PHE A 126 7.57 1.38 -9.47
N SER A 127 7.46 0.32 -8.70
CA SER A 127 8.29 0.13 -7.53
C SER A 127 9.22 -1.05 -7.76
N LYS A 128 10.50 -0.85 -7.46
CA LYS A 128 11.51 -1.91 -7.56
C LYS A 128 12.35 -1.92 -6.28
N PRO A 129 12.40 -3.04 -5.54
CA PRO A 129 13.36 -3.14 -4.45
C PRO A 129 14.74 -3.53 -4.99
N ARG A 130 15.78 -3.07 -4.30
CA ARG A 130 17.18 -3.46 -4.54
C ARG A 130 17.74 -4.34 -3.42
N CYS A 131 16.86 -4.91 -2.61
CA CYS A 131 17.17 -5.79 -1.48
C CYS A 131 16.31 -7.06 -1.55
N LEU A 132 16.74 -8.11 -0.85
CA LEU A 132 16.05 -9.41 -0.83
C LEU A 132 14.76 -9.42 0.00
N LEU A 133 14.43 -8.31 0.65
CA LEU A 133 13.21 -8.16 1.45
C LEU A 133 12.06 -7.72 0.54
N THR A 134 10.88 -8.28 0.81
CA THR A 134 9.62 -8.00 0.11
C THR A 134 8.69 -7.21 1.02
N PRO A 135 8.73 -5.87 1.04
CA PRO A 135 7.85 -5.09 1.90
C PRO A 135 6.43 -5.04 1.33
N PRO A 136 5.38 -4.99 2.18
CA PRO A 136 4.06 -4.57 1.73
C PRO A 136 4.08 -3.07 1.39
N ILE A 137 3.46 -2.70 0.28
CA ILE A 137 3.22 -1.32 -0.14
C ILE A 137 1.76 -1.02 0.09
N HIS A 138 1.51 0.04 0.85
CA HIS A 138 0.18 0.56 1.14
C HIS A 138 0.01 1.95 0.51
N LEU A 139 -1.19 2.25 0.01
CA LEU A 139 -1.53 3.56 -0.54
C LEU A 139 -2.75 4.15 0.17
N ASP A 140 -2.55 5.30 0.81
CA ASP A 140 -3.65 6.04 1.42
C ASP A 140 -4.57 6.68 0.38
N GLY A 141 -5.87 6.74 0.70
CA GLY A 141 -6.87 7.49 -0.07
C GLY A 141 -7.32 6.85 -1.39
N HIS A 142 -6.75 5.71 -1.80
CA HIS A 142 -7.08 5.03 -3.04
C HIS A 142 -6.93 3.51 -2.92
N ASP A 143 -7.85 2.76 -3.53
CA ASP A 143 -7.49 1.43 -4.02
C ASP A 143 -6.63 1.60 -5.29
N PHE A 144 -5.61 0.77 -5.46
CA PHE A 144 -4.85 0.67 -6.69
C PHE A 144 -5.06 -0.68 -7.38
N PHE A 145 -4.80 -0.68 -8.69
CA PHE A 145 -4.81 -1.86 -9.52
C PHE A 145 -3.43 -2.51 -9.54
N VAL A 146 -3.35 -3.80 -9.25
CA VAL A 146 -2.11 -4.59 -9.40
C VAL A 146 -1.98 -5.03 -10.85
N LEU A 147 -1.25 -4.24 -11.64
CA LEU A 147 -1.13 -4.46 -13.10
C LEU A 147 -0.12 -5.54 -13.44
N ALA A 148 0.96 -5.63 -12.66
CA ALA A 148 1.97 -6.68 -12.74
C ALA A 148 2.61 -6.92 -11.37
N HIS A 149 2.85 -8.19 -11.04
CA HIS A 149 3.43 -8.65 -9.78
C HIS A 149 4.27 -9.90 -10.06
N GLY A 150 5.57 -9.86 -9.82
CA GLY A 150 6.43 -11.01 -10.15
C GLY A 150 7.92 -10.84 -9.85
N THR A 151 8.68 -11.83 -10.31
CA THR A 151 10.14 -11.85 -10.26
C THR A 151 10.74 -11.51 -11.64
N GLY A 152 11.77 -10.67 -11.72
CA GLY A 152 12.43 -10.27 -12.96
C GLY A 152 12.56 -8.76 -13.14
N THR A 153 13.01 -8.33 -14.32
CA THR A 153 12.96 -6.90 -14.66
C THR A 153 11.59 -6.64 -15.29
N TYR A 154 10.84 -5.70 -14.74
CA TYR A 154 9.60 -5.24 -15.37
C TYR A 154 9.91 -4.68 -16.76
N ASP A 155 9.20 -5.17 -17.77
CA ASP A 155 9.15 -4.58 -19.10
C ASP A 155 7.88 -3.72 -19.19
N ALA A 156 8.04 -2.46 -19.59
CA ALA A 156 6.96 -1.48 -19.64
C ALA A 156 5.96 -1.72 -20.78
N ASP A 157 5.98 -2.90 -21.40
CA ASP A 157 5.04 -3.27 -22.45
C ASP A 157 3.61 -3.39 -21.88
N PRO A 158 2.70 -2.45 -22.21
CA PRO A 158 1.34 -2.44 -21.70
C PRO A 158 0.51 -3.64 -22.18
N THR A 159 0.95 -4.37 -23.21
CA THR A 159 0.26 -5.57 -23.70
C THR A 159 0.39 -6.78 -22.77
N THR A 160 1.32 -6.72 -21.81
CA THR A 160 1.54 -7.78 -20.81
C THR A 160 0.72 -7.58 -19.52
N LEU A 161 -0.02 -6.48 -19.41
CA LEU A 161 -0.75 -6.10 -18.21
C LEU A 161 -2.11 -6.80 -18.12
N ASN A 162 -2.52 -7.13 -16.89
CA ASN A 162 -3.82 -7.75 -16.65
C ASN A 162 -4.97 -6.75 -16.97
N PRO A 163 -5.88 -7.06 -17.91
CA PRO A 163 -6.96 -6.15 -18.30
C PRO A 163 -8.10 -6.06 -17.26
N ASN A 164 -8.15 -6.98 -16.29
CA ASN A 164 -9.05 -6.94 -15.14
C ASN A 164 -8.24 -7.19 -13.85
N PRO A 165 -7.39 -6.23 -13.47
CA PRO A 165 -6.44 -6.39 -12.38
C PRO A 165 -7.13 -6.40 -11.00
N PRO A 166 -6.58 -7.11 -10.00
CA PRO A 166 -7.02 -6.99 -8.62
C PRO A 166 -6.99 -5.53 -8.17
N THR A 167 -7.99 -5.14 -7.38
CA THR A 167 -8.11 -3.80 -6.79
C THR A 167 -7.93 -3.92 -5.28
N THR A 168 -6.93 -3.25 -4.72
CA THR A 168 -6.52 -3.35 -3.30
C THR A 168 -5.82 -2.07 -2.86
N ASP A 169 -5.76 -1.80 -1.56
CA ASP A 169 -4.98 -0.69 -0.98
C ASP A 169 -3.56 -1.12 -0.56
N THR A 170 -3.29 -2.42 -0.55
CA THR A 170 -2.03 -3.01 -0.09
C THR A 170 -1.64 -4.20 -0.97
N ALA A 171 -0.37 -4.27 -1.37
CA ALA A 171 0.20 -5.39 -2.10
C ALA A 171 1.68 -5.56 -1.76
N MET A 172 2.16 -6.79 -1.75
CA MET A 172 3.57 -7.10 -1.58
C MET A 172 4.38 -6.54 -2.76
N LEU A 173 5.52 -5.91 -2.45
CA LEU A 173 6.56 -5.58 -3.42
C LEU A 173 7.51 -6.77 -3.53
N PRO A 174 7.43 -7.60 -4.57
CA PRO A 174 8.38 -8.69 -4.76
C PRO A 174 9.78 -8.11 -4.90
N ALA A 175 10.80 -8.92 -4.64
CA ALA A 175 12.23 -8.55 -4.68
C ALA A 175 12.74 -8.01 -6.04
N SER A 176 11.86 -7.74 -7.02
CA SER A 176 12.22 -7.31 -8.34
C SER A 176 11.34 -6.19 -8.93
N SER A 177 10.01 -6.29 -8.91
CA SER A 177 9.13 -5.21 -9.41
C SER A 177 7.67 -5.41 -9.04
N LEU A 178 6.99 -4.29 -8.78
CA LEU A 178 5.54 -4.16 -8.70
C LEU A 178 5.12 -2.97 -9.57
N ALA A 179 4.09 -3.16 -10.39
CA ALA A 179 3.44 -2.10 -11.15
C ALA A 179 2.02 -1.89 -10.63
N ILE A 180 1.73 -0.69 -10.14
CA ILE A 180 0.40 -0.33 -9.66
C ILE A 180 -0.17 0.85 -10.43
N LEU A 181 -1.49 0.90 -10.60
CA LEU A 181 -2.19 2.10 -11.04
C LEU A 181 -3.15 2.58 -9.96
N ALA A 182 -2.97 3.82 -9.50
CA ALA A 182 -3.99 4.49 -8.70
C ALA A 182 -4.94 5.28 -9.63
N PRO A 183 -6.27 5.10 -9.54
CA PRO A 183 -7.21 5.93 -10.27
C PRO A 183 -7.19 7.35 -9.69
N GLY A 184 -6.98 8.34 -10.54
CA GLY A 184 -7.25 9.74 -10.19
C GLY A 184 -8.75 9.92 -9.93
N LEU A 185 -9.11 10.70 -8.90
CA LEU A 185 -10.49 10.97 -8.51
C LEU A 185 -11.38 11.28 -9.72
N CYS A 186 -12.55 10.64 -9.78
CA CYS A 186 -13.62 10.99 -10.72
C CYS A 186 -13.96 12.47 -10.58
N THR A 187 -13.99 13.18 -11.70
CA THR A 187 -14.87 14.34 -11.86
C THR A 187 -16.31 13.85 -11.67
N ALA A 188 -16.87 14.05 -10.48
CA ALA A 188 -18.30 14.29 -10.42
C ALA A 188 -18.50 15.66 -11.06
N THR A 189 -18.91 15.68 -12.33
CA THR A 189 -19.55 16.87 -12.90
C THR A 189 -20.85 17.05 -12.13
N LEU A 190 -20.77 17.76 -10.99
CA LEU A 190 -21.93 18.33 -10.32
C LEU A 190 -22.33 19.56 -11.13
N ASP A 191 -22.93 19.32 -12.29
CA ASP A 191 -23.74 20.33 -12.96
C ASP A 191 -24.88 20.70 -12.01
N GLY A 192 -24.75 21.87 -11.38
CA GLY A 192 -25.88 22.64 -10.85
C GLY A 192 -26.47 22.18 -9.52
N ILE A 193 -25.72 22.28 -8.41
CA ILE A 193 -26.32 22.74 -7.15
C ILE A 193 -25.41 23.82 -6.54
N LEU A 194 -25.98 25.01 -6.48
CA LEU A 194 -25.47 26.27 -5.96
C LEU A 194 -25.15 26.27 -4.46
N GLN A 195 -24.44 27.34 -4.07
CA GLN A 195 -24.33 27.99 -2.74
C GLN A 195 -23.22 27.43 -1.83
N LYS A 196 -22.14 28.19 -1.58
CA LYS A 196 -22.05 29.42 -0.77
C LYS A 196 -22.66 29.19 0.62
N ASP A 197 -21.81 29.27 1.64
CA ASP A 197 -22.09 29.25 3.07
C ASP A 197 -22.45 27.88 3.69
N LEU A 198 -21.43 27.19 4.23
CA LEU A 198 -21.62 26.34 5.41
C LEU A 198 -20.88 26.97 6.59
N PRO A 199 -21.58 27.40 7.65
CA PRO A 199 -20.94 27.93 8.85
C PRO A 199 -20.30 26.78 9.63
N PHE A 200 -19.04 26.97 10.01
CA PHE A 200 -18.40 26.14 11.03
C PHE A 200 -19.20 26.25 12.33
N SER A 201 -19.85 25.17 12.74
CA SER A 201 -20.32 24.99 14.12
C SER A 201 -19.18 24.39 14.95
N PRO A 202 -18.72 25.04 16.03
CA PRO A 202 -17.68 24.49 16.87
C PRO A 202 -18.22 23.30 17.68
N TRP A 203 -17.60 22.13 17.47
CA TRP A 203 -17.88 20.91 18.21
C TRP A 203 -17.37 21.05 19.66
N ASN A 204 -18.26 21.41 20.58
CA ASN A 204 -18.01 21.31 22.03
C ASN A 204 -18.32 19.89 22.50
N GLY A 205 -17.33 19.01 22.44
CA GLY A 205 -17.40 17.64 22.95
C GLY A 205 -16.29 17.36 23.96
N THR A 206 -16.54 17.65 25.24
CA THR A 206 -15.73 17.16 26.36
C THR A 206 -15.75 15.65 26.41
N THR A 207 -14.62 15.00 26.11
CA THR A 207 -14.40 13.59 26.41
C THR A 207 -13.86 13.47 27.84
N LYS A 208 -14.69 12.95 28.75
CA LYS A 208 -14.24 12.49 30.06
C LYS A 208 -13.54 11.14 29.88
N PHE A 209 -12.32 11.04 30.37
CA PHE A 209 -11.68 9.76 30.65
C PHE A 209 -12.20 9.27 32.01
N GLU A 210 -12.87 8.12 32.02
CA GLU A 210 -13.02 7.33 33.24
C GLU A 210 -11.94 6.25 33.24
N THR A 211 -11.35 6.10 34.43
CA THR A 211 -10.21 5.25 34.81
C THR A 211 -10.51 3.76 34.74
#